data_AF-A0A3M1XWS8-F1
#
_entry.id   AF-A0A3M1XWS8-F1
#
_cell.length_a   1.000
_cell.length_b   1.000
_cell.length_c   1.000
_cell.angle_alpha   90.00
_cell.angle_beta   90.00
_cell.angle_gamma   90.00
#
_symmetry.space_group_name_H-M   'P 1'
#
loop_
_entity.id
_entity.type
_entity.pdbx_description
1 polymer ?
#
loop_
_entity_poly.entity_id
_entity_poly.type
_entity_poly.pdbx_seq_one_letter_code
_entity_poly.pdbx_strand_id
1 'polypeptide(L)'
;EWLDFTVEAAGSRARLRWTTAREEGNAYFEVERSRDGRQWERRGQVAAGTQPGGPQAYTFEDAQPLSGEGFYRLRQVDIDGSSSLSAVVRWTQTGFAWRVYPNPVRGRLFLDLPAGTLLRLLDGAGREVARHQVQAEGESWTLDPSLPPGAYWLQALPATGQPWHRRLQVE
;
A
#
# COMPACT_ATOMS: atom_id res chain seq x y z
N GLU A 1 25.80 11.58 6.03
CA GLU A 1 25.55 11.95 4.60
C GLU A 1 24.81 10.81 3.93
N TRP A 2 23.77 11.13 3.15
CA TRP A 2 23.00 10.17 2.37
C TRP A 2 23.71 9.85 1.06
N LEU A 3 23.99 8.58 0.81
CA LEU A 3 24.54 8.13 -0.47
C LEU A 3 23.45 7.76 -1.47
N ASP A 4 22.42 7.06 -0.99
CA ASP A 4 21.28 6.67 -1.82
C ASP A 4 20.03 6.49 -0.95
N PHE A 5 18.87 6.70 -1.58
CA PHE A 5 17.58 6.34 -1.03
C PHE A 5 16.62 6.01 -2.18
N THR A 6 16.08 4.79 -2.14
CA THR A 6 15.20 4.25 -3.19
C THR A 6 13.99 3.56 -2.57
N VAL A 7 12.93 3.47 -3.38
CA VAL A 7 11.74 2.67 -3.08
C VAL A 7 11.40 1.80 -4.28
N GLU A 8 11.17 0.52 -4.04
CA GLU A 8 10.82 -0.47 -5.06
C GLU A 8 9.58 -1.26 -4.64
N ALA A 9 8.82 -1.75 -5.62
CA ALA A 9 7.68 -2.62 -5.36
C ALA A 9 8.16 -4.04 -5.02
N ALA A 10 7.72 -4.56 -3.88
CA ALA A 10 7.94 -5.93 -3.45
C ALA A 10 6.57 -6.61 -3.26
N GLY A 11 5.93 -6.98 -4.38
CA GLY A 11 4.54 -7.42 -4.39
C GLY A 11 3.58 -6.27 -4.05
N SER A 12 2.72 -6.47 -3.05
CA SER A 12 1.84 -5.42 -2.49
C SER A 12 2.52 -4.49 -1.49
N ARG A 13 3.82 -4.71 -1.19
CA ARG A 13 4.60 -3.91 -0.23
C ARG A 13 5.52 -2.91 -0.92
N ALA A 14 5.84 -1.82 -0.23
CA ALA A 14 6.90 -0.92 -0.64
C ALA A 14 8.17 -1.29 0.14
N ARG A 15 9.24 -1.64 -0.58
CA ARG A 15 10.56 -1.86 0.02
C ARG A 15 11.40 -0.61 -0.17
N LEU A 16 11.80 -0.04 0.95
CA LEU A 16 12.67 1.13 1.02
C LEU A 16 14.08 0.67 1.33
N ARG A 17 15.05 1.20 0.57
CA ARG A 17 16.48 0.93 0.77
C ARG A 17 17.24 2.24 0.79
N TRP A 18 18.19 2.37 1.71
CA TRP A 18 19.07 3.52 1.74
C TRP A 18 20.46 3.14 2.19
N THR A 19 21.42 3.98 1.80
CA THR A 19 22.81 3.87 2.21
C THR A 19 23.29 5.22 2.73
N THR A 20 24.03 5.21 3.82
CA THR A 20 24.72 6.40 4.37
C THR A 20 26.23 6.22 4.24
N ALA A 21 26.98 7.33 4.15
CA ALA A 21 28.44 7.28 3.95
C ALA A 21 29.20 6.92 5.23
N ARG A 22 28.77 7.50 6.35
CA ARG A 22 29.31 7.28 7.70
C ARG A 22 28.26 7.77 8.71
N GLU A 23 28.03 6.98 9.75
CA GLU A 23 27.10 7.28 10.83
C GLU A 23 27.84 7.41 12.14
N GLU A 24 28.43 8.59 12.37
CA GLU A 24 28.85 8.95 13.73
C GLU A 24 27.69 9.70 14.39
N GLY A 25 27.25 9.20 15.54
CA GLY A 25 26.23 9.87 16.34
C GLY A 25 24.78 9.68 15.89
N ASN A 26 24.49 8.82 14.91
CA ASN A 26 23.11 8.51 14.52
C ASN A 26 22.44 7.58 15.54
N ALA A 27 21.20 7.87 15.94
CA ALA A 27 20.42 6.99 16.79
C ALA A 27 19.51 6.09 15.95
N TYR A 28 18.79 6.66 14.98
CA TYR A 28 17.85 5.91 14.15
C TYR A 28 17.37 6.67 12.90
N PHE A 29 16.70 5.94 12.04
CA PHE A 29 15.95 6.44 10.89
C PHE A 29 14.46 6.30 11.13
N GLU A 30 13.73 7.40 10.98
CA GLU A 30 12.28 7.43 10.87
C GLU A 30 11.86 7.35 9.40
N VAL A 31 11.02 6.37 9.08
CA VAL A 31 10.43 6.24 7.75
C VAL A 31 9.13 7.03 7.73
N GLU A 32 9.05 8.02 6.84
CA GLU A 32 7.87 8.86 6.68
C GLU A 32 7.27 8.69 5.28
N ARG A 33 5.94 8.76 5.22
CA ARG A 33 5.17 8.60 3.98
C ARG A 33 4.20 9.76 3.82
N SER A 34 3.99 10.19 2.57
CA SER A 34 3.05 11.23 2.23
C SER A 34 2.26 10.88 0.98
N ARG A 35 1.01 11.36 0.90
CA ARG A 35 0.19 11.29 -0.31
C ARG A 35 0.37 12.51 -1.21
N ASP A 36 0.72 13.66 -0.63
CA ASP A 36 0.76 14.96 -1.32
C ASP A 36 2.15 15.62 -1.29
N GLY A 37 3.12 14.98 -0.64
CA GLY A 37 4.47 15.50 -0.41
C GLY A 37 4.54 16.60 0.67
N ARG A 38 3.42 16.92 1.34
CA ARG A 38 3.31 18.02 2.31
C ARG A 38 3.00 17.51 3.71
N GLN A 39 2.03 16.61 3.84
CA GLN A 39 1.68 15.98 5.12
C GLN A 39 2.35 14.61 5.22
N TRP A 40 3.12 14.40 6.29
CA TRP A 40 3.96 13.22 6.45
C TRP A 40 3.52 12.41 7.67
N GLU A 41 3.31 11.11 7.45
CA GLU A 41 2.93 10.12 8.45
C GLU A 41 4.13 9.21 8.75
N ARG A 42 4.44 8.99 10.03
CA ARG A 42 5.46 8.02 10.44
C ARG A 42 4.97 6.59 10.20
N ARG A 43 5.76 5.80 9.48
CA ARG A 43 5.48 4.39 9.17
C ARG A 43 6.28 3.41 9.99
N GLY A 44 7.47 3.81 10.45
CA GLY A 44 8.32 2.94 11.24
C GLY A 44 9.64 3.60 11.59
N GLN A 45 10.48 2.84 12.29
CA GLN A 45 11.81 3.26 12.71
C GLN A 45 12.79 2.11 12.51
N VAL A 46 13.99 2.43 12.05
CA VAL A 46 15.11 1.49 11.93
C VAL A 46 16.27 2.03 12.75
N ALA A 47 16.77 1.22 13.69
CA ALA A 47 17.91 1.60 14.51
C ALA A 47 19.16 1.80 13.64
N ALA A 48 19.95 2.81 13.98
CA ALA A 48 21.25 3.03 13.34
C ALA A 48 22.20 1.87 13.65
N GLY A 49 23.16 1.65 12.74
CA GLY A 49 24.20 0.64 12.93
C GLY A 49 25.22 1.13 13.96
N THR A 50 25.85 0.21 14.69
CA THR A 50 26.88 0.56 15.69
C THR A 50 28.31 0.48 15.15
N GLN A 51 28.51 0.16 13.87
CA GLN A 51 29.84 -0.04 13.29
C GLN A 51 30.43 1.29 12.79
N PRO A 52 31.56 1.77 13.37
CA PRO A 52 32.22 2.95 12.88
C PRO A 52 33.02 2.64 11.60
N GLY A 53 32.96 3.58 10.63
CA GLY A 53 34.04 3.75 9.65
C GLY A 53 33.75 3.38 8.19
N GLY A 54 32.51 3.05 7.81
CA GLY A 54 32.19 2.81 6.40
C GLY A 54 30.71 2.95 6.07
N PRO A 55 30.34 2.87 4.78
CA PRO A 55 28.96 2.96 4.34
C PRO A 55 28.08 1.89 4.96
N GLN A 56 26.88 2.28 5.40
CA GLN A 56 25.90 1.37 5.99
C GLN A 56 24.65 1.33 5.15
N ALA A 57 24.13 0.12 4.89
CA ALA A 57 22.94 -0.10 4.09
C ALA A 57 21.79 -0.61 4.97
N TYR A 58 20.61 -0.08 4.73
CA TYR A 58 19.41 -0.35 5.51
C TYR A 58 18.25 -0.70 4.61
N THR A 59 17.28 -1.40 5.19
CA THR A 59 16.03 -1.76 4.52
C THR A 59 14.85 -1.60 5.48
N PHE A 60 13.72 -1.18 4.92
CA PHE A 60 12.42 -1.16 5.60
C PHE A 60 11.33 -1.59 4.64
N GLU A 61 10.35 -2.36 5.14
CA GLU A 61 9.18 -2.76 4.35
C GLU A 61 7.92 -2.11 4.90
N ASP A 62 7.29 -1.22 4.12
CA ASP A 62 5.93 -0.77 4.40
C ASP A 62 4.96 -1.84 3.89
N ALA A 63 4.36 -2.59 4.82
CA ALA A 63 3.43 -3.67 4.51
C ALA A 63 2.07 -3.18 3.99
N GLN A 64 1.77 -1.89 4.15
CA GLN A 64 0.51 -1.27 3.73
C GLN A 64 0.80 0.08 3.04
N PRO A 65 1.52 0.08 1.91
CA PRO A 65 1.86 1.32 1.21
C PRO A 65 0.61 2.00 0.66
N LEU A 66 0.75 3.27 0.28
CA LEU A 66 -0.35 3.97 -0.39
C LEU A 66 -0.68 3.30 -1.73
N SER A 67 -1.97 3.13 -1.99
CA SER A 67 -2.44 2.73 -3.31
C SER A 67 -2.20 3.84 -4.34
N GLY A 68 -1.89 3.46 -5.58
CA GLY A 68 -1.58 4.40 -6.65
C GLY A 68 -0.22 5.07 -6.44
N GLU A 69 -0.23 6.37 -6.20
CA GLU A 69 0.97 7.18 -6.03
C GLU A 69 1.13 7.69 -4.59
N GLY A 70 2.38 7.86 -4.19
CA GLY A 70 2.75 8.47 -2.92
C GLY A 70 4.22 8.86 -2.91
N PHE A 71 4.68 9.28 -1.74
CA PHE A 71 6.04 9.74 -1.52
C PHE A 71 6.57 9.15 -0.22
N TYR A 72 7.86 8.86 -0.21
CA TYR A 72 8.58 8.48 1.00
C TYR A 72 9.77 9.41 1.22
N ARG A 73 10.13 9.60 2.48
CA ARG A 73 11.38 10.23 2.92
C ARG A 73 11.83 9.59 4.22
N LEU A 74 13.10 9.78 4.54
CA LEU A 74 13.69 9.39 5.80
C LEU A 74 13.98 10.63 6.63
N ARG A 75 13.77 10.54 7.93
CA ARG A 75 14.35 11.45 8.92
C ARG A 75 15.43 10.68 9.67
N GLN A 76 16.68 11.10 9.53
CA GLN A 76 17.76 10.66 10.41
C GLN A 76 17.66 11.44 11.72
N VAL A 77 17.75 10.75 12.85
CA VAL A 77 17.73 11.35 14.18
C VAL A 77 18.99 10.92 14.91
N ASP A 78 19.80 11.91 15.29
CA ASP A 78 21.06 11.70 15.99
C ASP A 78 20.84 11.54 17.51
N ILE A 79 21.85 11.04 18.21
CA ILE A 79 21.82 10.75 19.66
C ILE A 79 21.56 12.03 20.48
N ASP A 80 21.98 13.19 19.97
CA ASP A 80 21.74 14.50 20.58
C ASP A 80 20.34 15.06 20.29
N GLY A 81 19.53 14.35 19.50
CA GLY A 81 18.18 14.74 19.10
C GLY A 81 18.11 15.64 17.87
N SER A 82 19.25 16.02 17.29
CA SER A 82 19.25 16.72 16.00
C SER A 82 18.75 15.79 14.88
N SER A 83 18.25 16.37 13.79
CA SER A 83 17.71 15.57 12.70
C SER A 83 17.96 16.18 11.32
N SER A 84 18.02 15.30 10.32
CA SER A 84 18.13 15.68 8.91
C SER A 84 17.20 14.83 8.04
N LEU A 85 16.78 15.38 6.91
CA LEU A 85 15.89 14.69 5.96
C LEU A 85 16.67 14.18 4.75
N SER A 86 16.26 13.03 4.25
CA SER A 86 16.70 12.54 2.94
C SER A 86 16.03 13.30 1.79
N ALA A 87 16.45 12.99 0.56
CA ALA A 87 15.64 13.28 -0.61
C ALA A 87 14.27 12.59 -0.52
N VAL A 88 13.27 13.15 -1.21
CA VAL A 88 11.95 12.54 -1.35
C VAL A 88 11.96 11.61 -2.55
N VAL A 89 11.52 10.37 -2.36
CA VAL A 89 11.36 9.40 -3.45
C VAL A 89 9.89 9.19 -3.75
N ARG A 90 9.57 9.07 -5.04
CA ARG A 90 8.21 8.78 -5.49
C ARG A 90 7.96 7.28 -5.40
N TRP A 91 6.85 6.93 -4.77
CA TRP A 91 6.26 5.61 -4.83
C TRP A 91 5.17 5.59 -5.87
N THR A 92 5.16 4.54 -6.68
CA THR A 92 4.03 4.19 -7.52
C THR A 92 3.87 2.69 -7.42
N GLN A 93 2.69 2.25 -7.02
CA GLN A 93 2.36 0.84 -7.02
C GLN A 93 2.24 0.36 -8.47
N THR A 94 3.37 0.02 -9.09
CA THR A 94 3.41 -0.55 -10.44
C THR A 94 3.22 -2.06 -10.34
N GLY A 95 2.21 -2.60 -11.01
CA GLY A 95 1.99 -4.06 -11.10
C GLY A 95 0.83 -4.62 -10.26
N PHE A 96 0.22 -3.81 -9.38
CA PHE A 96 -1.02 -4.22 -8.69
C PHE A 96 -2.24 -3.77 -9.50
N ALA A 97 -2.69 -4.62 -10.42
CA ALA A 97 -3.98 -4.44 -11.06
C ALA A 97 -5.06 -4.88 -10.07
N TRP A 98 -6.01 -4.01 -9.76
CA TRP A 98 -7.21 -4.40 -9.03
C TRP A 98 -7.99 -5.41 -9.87
N ARG A 99 -7.97 -6.69 -9.46
CA ARG A 99 -8.64 -7.75 -10.20
C ARG A 99 -9.70 -8.39 -9.33
N VAL A 100 -10.89 -8.45 -9.90
CA VAL A 100 -12.01 -9.24 -9.41
C VAL A 100 -12.44 -10.12 -10.56
N TYR A 101 -12.38 -11.43 -10.37
CA TYR A 101 -12.59 -12.42 -11.41
C TYR A 101 -13.14 -13.73 -10.82
N PRO A 102 -13.76 -14.62 -11.60
CA PRO A 102 -14.13 -14.43 -13.00
C PRO A 102 -15.25 -13.40 -13.17
N ASN A 103 -15.39 -12.89 -14.39
CA ASN A 103 -16.55 -12.11 -14.81
C ASN A 103 -16.85 -12.52 -16.26
N PRO A 104 -17.93 -13.28 -16.53
CA PRO A 104 -19.05 -13.59 -15.63
C PRO A 104 -18.72 -14.51 -14.42
N VAL A 105 -19.53 -14.45 -13.36
CA VAL A 105 -19.36 -15.21 -12.11
C VAL A 105 -20.60 -16.06 -11.80
N ARG A 106 -20.38 -17.29 -11.32
CA ARG A 106 -21.43 -18.25 -10.92
C ARG A 106 -21.60 -18.44 -9.40
N GLY A 107 -20.95 -17.58 -8.61
CA GLY A 107 -21.06 -17.61 -7.16
C GLY A 107 -19.76 -17.31 -6.40
N ARG A 108 -18.57 -17.56 -6.96
CA ARG A 108 -17.30 -17.27 -6.28
C ARG A 108 -16.42 -16.32 -7.09
N LEU A 109 -15.99 -15.24 -6.44
CA LEU A 109 -15.01 -14.28 -6.92
C LEU A 109 -13.66 -14.51 -6.24
N PHE A 110 -12.59 -14.29 -6.97
CA PHE A 110 -11.22 -14.14 -6.49
C PHE A 110 -10.85 -12.66 -6.51
N LEU A 111 -10.23 -12.22 -5.43
CA LEU A 111 -9.98 -10.81 -5.13
C LEU A 111 -8.48 -10.56 -5.02
N ASP A 112 -7.89 -9.98 -6.07
CA ASP A 112 -6.56 -9.38 -5.98
C ASP A 112 -6.74 -7.90 -5.63
N LEU A 113 -7.09 -7.68 -4.38
CA LEU A 113 -7.37 -6.36 -3.81
C LEU A 113 -6.63 -6.20 -2.48
N PRO A 114 -6.26 -4.96 -2.09
CA PRO A 114 -5.58 -4.73 -0.83
C PRO A 114 -6.53 -5.06 0.33
N ALA A 115 -5.99 -5.63 1.41
CA ALA A 115 -6.70 -5.78 2.67
C ALA A 115 -7.27 -4.44 3.15
N GLY A 116 -8.47 -4.45 3.72
CA GLY A 116 -9.18 -3.22 4.10
C GLY A 116 -10.01 -2.59 2.99
N THR A 117 -10.00 -3.12 1.76
CA THR A 117 -10.92 -2.67 0.70
C THR A 117 -12.35 -3.13 1.00
N LEU A 118 -13.30 -2.20 1.04
CA LEU A 118 -14.72 -2.51 1.13
C LEU A 118 -15.31 -2.66 -0.28
N LEU A 119 -15.80 -3.86 -0.58
CA LEU A 119 -16.58 -4.16 -1.76
C LEU A 119 -18.07 -4.00 -1.48
N ARG A 120 -18.79 -3.42 -2.45
CA ARG A 120 -20.25 -3.29 -2.46
C ARG A 120 -20.75 -3.75 -3.82
N LEU A 121 -21.70 -4.68 -3.81
CA LEU A 121 -22.40 -5.11 -5.00
C LEU A 121 -23.74 -4.37 -5.07
N LEU A 122 -23.98 -3.68 -6.18
CA LEU A 122 -25.14 -2.83 -6.40
C LEU A 122 -25.97 -3.39 -7.57
N ASP A 123 -27.29 -3.39 -7.44
CA ASP A 123 -28.21 -3.75 -8.53
C ASP A 123 -28.35 -2.61 -9.57
N GLY A 124 -29.19 -2.82 -10.59
CA GLY A 124 -29.44 -1.83 -11.64
C GLY A 124 -30.10 -0.53 -11.16
N ALA A 125 -30.70 -0.53 -9.97
CA ALA A 125 -31.24 0.67 -9.32
C ALA A 125 -30.21 1.35 -8.38
N GLY A 126 -29.00 0.81 -8.27
CA GLY A 126 -27.95 1.30 -7.38
C GLY A 126 -28.13 0.88 -5.92
N ARG A 127 -29.06 -0.03 -5.62
CA ARG A 127 -29.26 -0.55 -4.27
C ARG A 127 -28.21 -1.60 -3.95
N GLU A 128 -27.63 -1.50 -2.75
CA GLU A 128 -26.69 -2.49 -2.25
C GLU A 128 -27.38 -3.82 -1.97
N VAL A 129 -26.92 -4.87 -2.64
CA VAL A 129 -27.41 -6.24 -2.49
C VAL A 129 -26.42 -7.13 -1.75
N ALA A 130 -25.14 -6.76 -1.72
CA ALA A 130 -24.12 -7.45 -0.94
C ALA A 130 -22.94 -6.52 -0.61
N ARG A 131 -22.18 -6.85 0.45
CA ARG A 131 -20.92 -6.19 0.78
C ARG A 131 -19.89 -7.19 1.27
N HIS A 132 -18.61 -6.89 1.10
CA HIS A 132 -17.51 -7.72 1.58
C HIS A 132 -16.30 -6.88 1.94
N GLN A 133 -15.69 -7.15 3.09
CA GLN A 133 -14.51 -6.46 3.57
C GLN A 133 -13.29 -7.35 3.31
N VAL A 134 -12.38 -6.90 2.43
CA VAL A 134 -11.21 -7.72 2.07
C VAL A 134 -10.30 -7.92 3.27
N GLN A 135 -10.05 -9.17 3.66
CA GLN A 135 -9.19 -9.49 4.82
C GLN A 135 -7.75 -9.71 4.40
N ALA A 136 -7.54 -10.41 3.28
CA ALA A 136 -6.22 -10.68 2.72
C ALA A 136 -6.23 -10.61 1.18
N GLU A 137 -5.06 -10.37 0.61
CA GLU A 137 -4.86 -10.42 -0.83
C GLU A 137 -5.00 -11.85 -1.36
N GLY A 138 -5.64 -12.01 -2.53
CA GLY A 138 -5.85 -13.31 -3.18
C GLY A 138 -6.97 -14.14 -2.56
N GLU A 139 -7.75 -13.57 -1.64
CA GLU A 139 -8.89 -14.27 -1.03
C GLU A 139 -10.06 -14.44 -2.00
N SER A 140 -11.03 -15.27 -1.60
CA SER A 140 -12.26 -15.45 -2.37
C SER A 140 -13.48 -14.89 -1.64
N TRP A 141 -14.39 -14.27 -2.39
CA TRP A 141 -15.72 -13.88 -1.91
C TRP A 141 -16.79 -14.74 -2.57
N THR A 142 -17.59 -15.43 -1.76
CA THR A 142 -18.75 -16.20 -2.23
C THR A 142 -20.00 -15.32 -2.16
N LEU A 143 -20.65 -15.12 -3.30
CA LEU A 143 -21.91 -14.41 -3.45
C LEU A 143 -23.08 -15.27 -2.97
N ASP A 144 -24.15 -14.61 -2.52
CA ASP A 144 -25.39 -15.28 -2.15
C ASP A 144 -26.00 -15.97 -3.39
N PRO A 145 -26.24 -17.29 -3.35
CA PRO A 145 -26.78 -18.04 -4.48
C PRO A 145 -28.24 -17.65 -4.84
N SER A 146 -28.92 -16.89 -3.97
CA SER A 146 -30.25 -16.35 -4.25
C SER A 146 -30.24 -15.09 -5.11
N LEU A 147 -29.06 -14.52 -5.41
CA LEU A 147 -28.95 -13.37 -6.30
C LEU A 147 -29.46 -13.75 -7.71
N PRO A 148 -30.41 -12.98 -8.27
CA PRO A 148 -30.85 -13.21 -9.63
C PRO A 148 -29.70 -13.09 -10.63
N PRO A 149 -29.61 -13.96 -11.64
CA PRO A 149 -28.68 -13.78 -12.76
C PRO A 149 -28.90 -12.41 -13.41
N GLY A 150 -27.82 -11.69 -13.72
CA GLY A 150 -27.95 -10.33 -14.21
C GLY A 150 -26.67 -9.51 -14.12
N ALA A 151 -26.77 -8.26 -14.58
CA ALA A 151 -25.69 -7.30 -14.49
C ALA A 151 -25.78 -6.51 -13.17
N TYR A 152 -24.65 -6.43 -12.48
CA TYR A 152 -24.48 -5.69 -11.23
C TYR A 152 -23.31 -4.72 -11.36
N TRP A 153 -23.27 -3.74 -10.46
CA TRP A 153 -22.12 -2.84 -10.31
C TRP A 153 -21.35 -3.22 -9.05
N LEU A 154 -20.10 -3.62 -9.23
CA LEU A 154 -19.16 -3.80 -8.13
C LEU A 154 -18.45 -2.48 -7.88
N GLN A 155 -18.70 -1.88 -6.72
CA GLN A 155 -17.97 -0.72 -6.22
C GLN A 155 -16.95 -1.18 -5.20
N ALA A 156 -15.76 -0.62 -5.26
CA ALA A 156 -14.66 -0.95 -4.37
C ALA A 156 -14.09 0.34 -3.78
N LEU A 157 -14.12 0.38 -2.46
CA LEU A 157 -13.80 1.52 -1.61
C LEU A 157 -12.53 1.15 -0.83
N PRO A 158 -11.34 1.54 -1.32
CA PRO A 158 -10.10 1.24 -0.61
C PRO A 158 -10.02 2.05 0.69
N ALA A 159 -9.27 1.56 1.68
CA ALA A 159 -8.98 2.32 2.90
C ALA A 159 -8.25 3.65 2.60
N THR A 160 -7.46 3.67 1.52
CA THR A 160 -6.85 4.88 0.99
C THR A 160 -6.95 4.84 -0.54
N GLY A 161 -7.34 5.94 -1.18
CA GLY A 161 -7.34 6.09 -2.65
C GLY A 161 -8.71 6.52 -3.18
N GLN A 162 -8.87 6.54 -4.50
CA GLN A 162 -10.16 6.80 -5.13
C GLN A 162 -11.00 5.52 -5.20
N PRO A 163 -12.32 5.59 -5.02
CA PRO A 163 -13.19 4.48 -5.32
C PRO A 163 -13.15 4.14 -6.81
N TRP A 164 -13.38 2.87 -7.11
CA TRP A 164 -13.56 2.42 -8.48
C TRP A 164 -14.80 1.55 -8.58
N HIS A 165 -15.29 1.41 -9.80
CA HIS A 165 -16.46 0.62 -10.12
C HIS A 165 -16.23 -0.21 -11.37
N ARG A 166 -16.82 -1.40 -11.40
CA ARG A 166 -16.80 -2.29 -12.56
C ARG A 166 -18.12 -3.03 -12.67
N ARG A 167 -18.57 -3.24 -13.90
CA ARG A 167 -19.71 -4.11 -14.17
C ARG A 167 -19.34 -5.56 -13.87
N LEU A 168 -20.18 -6.26 -13.12
CA LEU A 168 -20.07 -7.70 -12.83
C LEU A 168 -21.29 -8.42 -13.41
N GLN A 169 -21.08 -9.46 -14.20
CA GLN A 169 -22.13 -10.30 -14.73
C GLN A 169 -22.27 -11.54 -13.83
N VAL A 170 -23.43 -11.73 -13.20
CA VAL A 170 -23.78 -12.93 -12.43
C VAL A 170 -24.57 -13.88 -13.33
N GLU A 171 -24.18 -15.16 -13.35
CA GLU A 171 -24.83 -16.28 -14.05
C GLU A 171 -25.55 -17.22 -13.09
#